data_AF-A0A0G4J6T3-F1
#
_entry.id   AF-A0A0G4J6T3-F1
#
_cell.length_a   1.000
_cell.length_b   1.000
_cell.length_c   1.000
_cell.angle_alpha   90.00
_cell.angle_beta   90.00
_cell.angle_gamma   90.00
#
_symmetry.space_group_name_H-M   'P 1'
#
loop_
_entity.id
_entity.type
_entity.pdbx_description
1 polymer ?
#
loop_
_entity_poly.entity_id
_entity_poly.type
_entity_poly.pdbx_seq_one_letter_code
_entity_poly.pdbx_strand_id
1 'polypeptide(L)'
;MHGIRRVDPSQVTEAQRAEKRKKIAKYVAMRDDVLAMRKDRRHDKEALALTRQVLEINPELYSLWNYRREILLGMMDKRSCDVAELLADELNVVGRAIQRNPKSYVSWHHRLWVVQRGGSDILKEIDLTSQFLMADARNFHCWDYRRSLVDLSNVSPSEELEFTRKKINDDFSNYSAWHYRSTLLTKIGIDQEVLDREFALVADCFFTEPDDQSAWLYHRWLCVQHPDIACLEKQLSIMDELLDLEPNCKWALLTSVRLLSELCRLDRTRSVPKRRIGDIFNRLPVLDPQRKTYYRDLCDRICVQLGPCIE
;
A
#
# COMPACT_ATOMS: atom_id res chain seq x y z
N MET A 1 -1.09 13.06 -8.80
CA MET A 1 -0.59 14.44 -9.01
C MET A 1 0.72 14.64 -8.23
N HIS A 2 1.78 13.90 -8.56
CA HIS A 2 3.12 14.05 -7.96
C HIS A 2 4.16 14.06 -9.09
N GLY A 3 5.22 14.88 -8.96
CA GLY A 3 6.34 14.91 -9.90
C GLY A 3 6.25 15.91 -11.06
N ILE A 4 5.22 16.79 -11.09
CA ILE A 4 5.21 17.88 -12.08
C ILE A 4 6.31 18.87 -11.67
N ARG A 5 7.39 18.95 -12.46
CA ARG A 5 8.39 20.02 -12.32
C ARG A 5 7.66 21.35 -12.34
N ARG A 6 7.81 22.15 -11.28
CA ARG A 6 7.33 23.53 -11.27
C ARG A 6 8.14 24.29 -12.31
N VAL A 7 7.56 24.45 -13.50
CA VAL A 7 8.13 25.31 -14.53
C VAL A 7 7.88 26.74 -14.09
N ASP A 8 8.94 27.54 -14.02
CA ASP A 8 8.81 28.97 -13.77
C ASP A 8 7.95 29.60 -14.88
N PRO A 9 6.78 30.20 -14.56
CA PRO A 9 5.90 30.80 -15.55
C PRO A 9 6.57 31.89 -16.40
N SER A 10 7.66 32.50 -15.91
CA SER A 10 8.45 33.51 -16.61
C SER A 10 9.31 32.93 -17.74
N GLN A 11 9.62 31.63 -17.69
CA GLN A 11 10.44 30.94 -18.71
C GLN A 11 9.61 30.40 -19.88
N VAL A 12 8.28 30.47 -19.82
CA VAL A 12 7.40 29.97 -20.87
C VAL A 12 7.15 31.06 -21.91
N THR A 13 7.65 30.85 -23.12
CA THR A 13 7.52 31.81 -24.23
C THR A 13 6.07 31.94 -24.72
N GLU A 14 5.72 33.07 -25.35
CA GLU A 14 4.36 33.24 -25.92
C GLU A 14 4.06 32.21 -27.01
N ALA A 15 5.06 31.76 -27.78
CA ALA A 15 4.92 30.68 -28.74
C ALA A 15 4.55 29.34 -28.05
N GLN A 16 5.19 29.00 -26.94
CA GLN A 16 4.85 27.80 -26.14
C GLN A 16 3.44 27.90 -25.55
N ARG A 17 3.03 29.10 -25.09
CA ARG A 17 1.66 29.35 -24.61
C ARG A 17 0.64 29.20 -25.73
N ALA A 18 0.90 29.76 -26.91
CA ALA A 18 0.03 29.63 -28.07
C ALA A 18 -0.15 28.17 -28.51
N GLU A 19 0.95 27.40 -28.55
CA GLU A 19 0.89 25.97 -28.86
C GLU A 19 0.10 25.18 -27.82
N LYS A 20 0.28 25.47 -26.53
CA LYS A 20 -0.52 24.86 -25.46
C LYS A 20 -2.00 25.21 -25.59
N ARG A 21 -2.36 26.46 -25.93
CA ARG A 21 -3.76 26.86 -26.17
C ARG A 21 -4.38 26.09 -27.34
N LYS A 22 -3.65 25.89 -28.45
CA LYS A 22 -4.12 25.06 -29.57
C LYS A 22 -4.40 23.62 -29.15
N LYS A 23 -3.50 23.00 -28.38
CA LYS A 23 -3.68 21.64 -27.85
C LYS A 23 -4.88 21.54 -26.91
N ILE A 24 -5.08 22.54 -26.04
CA ILE A 24 -6.24 22.61 -25.13
C ILE A 24 -7.53 22.76 -25.93
N ALA A 25 -7.59 23.66 -26.93
CA ALA A 25 -8.77 23.86 -27.75
C ALA A 25 -9.17 22.57 -28.49
N LYS A 26 -8.19 21.87 -29.09
CA LYS A 26 -8.42 20.57 -29.73
C LYS A 26 -8.95 19.54 -28.73
N TYR A 27 -8.35 19.44 -27.54
CA TYR A 27 -8.82 18.55 -26.47
C TYR A 27 -10.25 18.86 -26.03
N VAL A 28 -10.58 20.14 -25.82
CA VAL A 28 -11.91 20.59 -25.42
C VAL A 28 -12.96 20.22 -26.46
N ALA A 29 -12.68 20.49 -27.75
CA ALA A 29 -13.57 20.10 -28.83
C ALA A 29 -13.84 18.59 -28.85
N MET A 30 -12.78 17.75 -28.85
CA MET A 30 -12.93 16.30 -28.84
C MET A 30 -13.68 15.79 -27.59
N ARG A 31 -13.43 16.38 -26.42
CA ARG A 31 -14.15 16.05 -25.18
C ARG A 31 -15.64 16.35 -25.34
N ASP A 32 -15.99 17.53 -25.84
CA ASP A 32 -17.36 17.98 -25.97
C ASP A 32 -18.13 17.13 -26.99
N ASP A 33 -17.49 16.77 -28.10
CA ASP A 33 -18.03 15.83 -29.09
C ASP A 33 -18.35 14.46 -28.47
N VAL A 34 -17.42 13.89 -27.70
CA VAL A 34 -17.66 12.60 -27.02
C VAL A 34 -18.80 12.69 -26.00
N LEU A 35 -18.88 13.79 -25.25
CA LEU A 35 -19.95 13.99 -24.27
C LEU A 35 -21.32 14.15 -24.95
N ALA A 36 -21.37 14.80 -26.13
CA ALA A 36 -22.57 14.87 -26.95
C ALA A 36 -22.96 13.46 -27.46
N MET A 37 -22.02 12.68 -27.98
CA MET A 37 -22.27 11.29 -28.40
C MET A 37 -22.85 10.44 -27.26
N ARG A 38 -22.36 10.62 -26.02
CA ARG A 38 -22.90 9.95 -24.84
C ARG A 38 -24.34 10.34 -24.56
N LYS A 39 -24.66 11.64 -24.63
CA LYS A 39 -26.02 12.16 -24.44
C LYS A 39 -26.99 11.52 -25.43
N ASP A 40 -26.54 11.30 -26.66
CA ASP A 40 -27.31 10.66 -27.73
C ASP A 40 -27.27 9.12 -27.67
N ARG A 41 -26.63 8.54 -26.64
CA ARG A 41 -26.48 7.08 -26.42
C ARG A 41 -25.87 6.35 -27.63
N ARG A 42 -24.93 7.00 -28.33
CA ARG A 42 -24.23 6.39 -29.46
C ARG A 42 -23.24 5.34 -28.95
N HIS A 43 -23.49 4.06 -29.22
CA HIS A 43 -22.63 2.94 -28.84
C HIS A 43 -22.07 2.24 -30.08
N ASP A 44 -21.16 2.93 -30.78
CA ASP A 44 -20.56 2.50 -32.04
C ASP A 44 -19.02 2.61 -32.01
N LYS A 45 -18.38 2.11 -33.08
CA LYS A 45 -16.91 2.11 -33.20
C LYS A 45 -16.32 3.52 -33.23
N GLU A 46 -17.07 4.51 -33.73
CA GLU A 46 -16.63 5.91 -33.80
C GLU A 46 -16.56 6.52 -32.39
N ALA A 47 -17.61 6.33 -31.58
CA ALA A 47 -17.62 6.75 -30.18
C ALA A 47 -16.50 6.06 -29.37
N LEU A 48 -16.25 4.77 -29.62
CA LEU A 48 -15.15 4.04 -28.98
C LEU A 48 -13.77 4.57 -29.39
N ALA A 49 -13.59 4.94 -30.66
CA ALA A 49 -12.33 5.51 -31.14
C ALA A 49 -12.10 6.92 -30.55
N LEU A 50 -13.12 7.76 -30.51
CA LEU A 50 -12.99 9.13 -30.03
C LEU A 50 -12.75 9.19 -28.52
N THR A 51 -13.45 8.35 -27.74
CA THR A 51 -13.17 8.20 -26.29
C THR A 51 -11.72 7.78 -26.02
N ARG A 52 -11.11 6.94 -26.89
CA ARG A 52 -9.70 6.53 -26.75
C ARG A 52 -8.77 7.73 -26.94
N GLN A 53 -8.99 8.53 -27.99
CA GLN A 53 -8.19 9.73 -28.26
C GLN A 53 -8.22 10.72 -27.08
N VAL A 54 -9.39 10.92 -26.48
CA VAL A 54 -9.52 11.83 -25.33
C VAL A 54 -8.80 11.28 -24.09
N LEU A 55 -8.89 9.98 -23.83
CA LEU A 55 -8.27 9.35 -22.66
C LEU A 55 -6.75 9.16 -22.80
N GLU A 56 -6.22 9.03 -24.03
CA GLU A 56 -4.78 9.07 -24.29
C GLU A 56 -4.17 10.43 -23.86
N ILE A 57 -4.95 11.50 -23.94
CA ILE A 57 -4.55 12.84 -23.47
C ILE A 57 -4.78 12.98 -21.97
N ASN A 58 -5.99 12.66 -21.49
CA ASN A 58 -6.41 12.80 -20.10
C ASN A 58 -7.09 11.51 -19.57
N PRO A 59 -6.32 10.56 -19.04
CA PRO A 59 -6.86 9.31 -18.49
C PRO A 59 -7.62 9.51 -17.16
N GLU A 60 -7.60 10.70 -16.56
CA GLU A 60 -8.31 11.00 -15.31
C GLU A 60 -9.77 11.42 -15.53
N LEU A 61 -10.22 11.53 -16.77
CA LEU A 61 -11.60 11.91 -17.08
C LEU A 61 -12.55 10.71 -16.86
N TYR A 62 -12.92 10.47 -15.59
CA TYR A 62 -13.68 9.29 -15.17
C TYR A 62 -14.98 9.04 -15.93
N SER A 63 -15.69 10.12 -16.30
CA SER A 63 -16.96 10.03 -17.03
C SER A 63 -16.80 9.34 -18.39
N LEU A 64 -15.63 9.45 -19.03
CA LEU A 64 -15.37 8.78 -20.29
C LEU A 64 -15.04 7.30 -20.11
N TRP A 65 -14.41 6.89 -19.02
CA TRP A 65 -14.27 5.47 -18.73
C TRP A 65 -15.63 4.80 -18.50
N ASN A 66 -16.56 5.49 -17.84
CA ASN A 66 -17.94 5.01 -17.70
C ASN A 66 -18.62 4.87 -19.07
N TYR A 67 -18.51 5.91 -19.91
CA TYR A 67 -19.08 5.86 -21.27
C TYR A 67 -18.44 4.76 -22.13
N ARG A 68 -17.13 4.56 -22.04
CA ARG A 68 -16.45 3.45 -22.71
C ARG A 68 -17.04 2.11 -22.31
N ARG A 69 -17.29 1.88 -21.02
CA ARG A 69 -17.96 0.66 -20.55
C ARG A 69 -19.37 0.51 -21.13
N GLU A 70 -20.15 1.60 -21.21
CA GLU A 70 -21.48 1.61 -21.84
C GLU A 70 -21.39 1.19 -23.33
N ILE A 71 -20.42 1.73 -24.07
CA ILE A 71 -20.19 1.38 -25.48
C ILE A 71 -19.79 -0.10 -25.62
N LEU A 72 -18.79 -0.56 -24.85
CA LEU A 72 -18.27 -1.93 -24.89
C LEU A 72 -19.37 -2.95 -24.59
N LEU A 73 -20.16 -2.72 -23.53
CA LEU A 73 -21.30 -3.58 -23.19
C LEU A 73 -22.33 -3.62 -24.32
N GLY A 74 -22.68 -2.46 -24.89
CA GLY A 74 -23.60 -2.40 -26.02
C GLY A 74 -23.09 -3.14 -27.27
N MET A 75 -21.78 -3.15 -27.52
CA MET A 75 -21.17 -3.87 -28.63
C MET A 75 -21.13 -5.39 -28.40
N MET A 76 -20.87 -5.81 -27.16
CA MET A 76 -20.89 -7.21 -26.73
C MET A 76 -22.31 -7.80 -26.82
N ASP A 77 -23.31 -7.08 -26.31
CA ASP A 77 -24.72 -7.51 -26.32
C ASP A 77 -25.25 -7.71 -27.74
N LYS A 78 -24.88 -6.81 -28.65
CA LYS A 78 -25.23 -6.89 -30.07
C LYS A 78 -24.45 -7.95 -30.85
N ARG A 79 -23.43 -8.58 -30.23
CA ARG A 79 -22.46 -9.48 -30.90
C ARG A 79 -21.89 -8.87 -32.18
N SER A 80 -21.61 -7.57 -32.13
CA SER A 80 -21.17 -6.77 -33.27
C SER A 80 -19.68 -6.95 -33.62
N CYS A 81 -18.94 -7.67 -32.78
CA CYS A 81 -17.52 -7.97 -32.93
C CYS A 81 -17.14 -9.22 -32.13
N ASP A 82 -15.92 -9.71 -32.34
CA ASP A 82 -15.30 -10.68 -31.45
C ASP A 82 -15.08 -10.03 -30.08
N VAL A 83 -15.67 -10.62 -29.03
CA VAL A 83 -15.59 -10.11 -27.66
C VAL A 83 -14.18 -10.25 -27.10
N ALA A 84 -13.47 -11.33 -27.43
CA ALA A 84 -12.11 -11.56 -26.96
C ALA A 84 -11.15 -10.52 -27.55
N GLU A 85 -11.26 -10.26 -28.86
CA GLU A 85 -10.47 -9.21 -29.53
C GLU A 85 -10.78 -7.82 -28.95
N LEU A 86 -12.06 -7.51 -28.74
CA LEU A 86 -12.49 -6.22 -28.17
C LEU A 86 -11.89 -5.98 -26.77
N LEU A 87 -11.93 -6.99 -25.90
CA LEU A 87 -11.39 -6.87 -24.54
C LEU A 87 -9.85 -6.84 -24.53
N ALA A 88 -9.20 -7.59 -25.41
CA ALA A 88 -7.74 -7.53 -25.57
C ALA A 88 -7.27 -6.15 -26.03
N ASP A 89 -7.98 -5.53 -26.97
CA ASP A 89 -7.74 -4.15 -27.38
C ASP A 89 -7.97 -3.15 -26.24
N GLU A 90 -9.00 -3.37 -25.42
CA GLU A 90 -9.26 -2.49 -24.27
C GLU A 90 -8.17 -2.62 -23.20
N LEU A 91 -7.57 -3.81 -23.01
CA LEU A 91 -6.39 -3.98 -22.15
C LEU A 91 -5.19 -3.16 -22.63
N ASN A 92 -5.02 -3.01 -23.95
CA ASN A 92 -3.98 -2.14 -24.51
C ASN A 92 -4.25 -0.66 -24.23
N VAL A 93 -5.52 -0.23 -24.32
CA VAL A 93 -5.92 1.15 -24.01
C VAL A 93 -5.66 1.48 -22.54
N VAL A 94 -6.15 0.65 -21.62
CA VAL A 94 -5.95 0.88 -20.19
C VAL A 94 -4.51 0.67 -19.75
N GLY A 95 -3.77 -0.25 -20.39
CA GLY A 95 -2.34 -0.44 -20.17
C GLY A 95 -1.53 0.83 -20.46
N ARG A 96 -1.79 1.49 -21.59
CA ARG A 96 -1.19 2.80 -21.91
C ARG A 96 -1.57 3.89 -20.90
N ALA A 97 -2.82 3.89 -20.43
CA ALA A 97 -3.27 4.83 -19.41
C ALA A 97 -2.52 4.64 -18.08
N ILE A 98 -2.32 3.39 -17.63
CA ILE A 98 -1.54 3.06 -16.44
C ILE A 98 -0.06 3.40 -16.63
N GLN A 99 0.54 3.13 -17.79
CA GLN A 99 1.93 3.51 -18.06
C GLN A 99 2.14 5.04 -17.97
N ARG A 100 1.14 5.82 -18.43
CA ARG A 100 1.17 7.29 -18.36
C ARG A 100 0.98 7.80 -16.93
N ASN A 101 0.05 7.20 -16.18
CA ASN A 101 -0.19 7.52 -14.78
C ASN A 101 -0.44 6.23 -13.96
N PRO A 102 0.61 5.62 -13.38
CA PRO A 102 0.48 4.37 -12.64
C PRO A 102 -0.24 4.54 -11.29
N LYS A 103 -0.60 5.78 -10.93
CA LYS A 103 -1.32 6.16 -9.70
C LYS A 103 -2.73 6.69 -10.01
N SER A 104 -3.35 6.17 -11.08
CA SER A 104 -4.70 6.51 -11.51
C SER A 104 -5.72 5.49 -10.98
N TYR A 105 -6.59 5.90 -10.05
CA TYR A 105 -7.68 5.04 -9.56
C TYR A 105 -8.53 4.49 -10.71
N VAL A 106 -8.90 5.37 -11.65
CA VAL A 106 -9.87 5.01 -12.69
C VAL A 106 -9.28 4.01 -13.68
N SER A 107 -7.99 4.12 -13.97
CA SER A 107 -7.32 3.20 -14.90
C SER A 107 -7.20 1.80 -14.31
N TRP A 108 -6.77 1.67 -13.04
CA TRP A 108 -6.72 0.36 -12.36
C TRP A 108 -8.11 -0.26 -12.21
N HIS A 109 -9.11 0.53 -11.83
CA HIS A 109 -10.49 0.06 -11.72
C HIS A 109 -11.05 -0.40 -13.07
N HIS A 110 -10.78 0.33 -14.16
CA HIS A 110 -11.20 -0.07 -15.49
C HIS A 110 -10.49 -1.34 -15.96
N ARG A 111 -9.19 -1.50 -15.67
CA ARG A 111 -8.46 -2.74 -15.99
C ARG A 111 -9.07 -3.95 -15.29
N LEU A 112 -9.39 -3.84 -14.00
CA LEU A 112 -10.09 -4.89 -13.25
C LEU A 112 -11.44 -5.23 -13.89
N TRP A 113 -12.21 -4.22 -14.29
CA TRP A 113 -13.49 -4.42 -14.96
C TRP A 113 -13.37 -5.19 -16.29
N VAL A 114 -12.30 -4.95 -17.07
CA VAL A 114 -12.00 -5.67 -18.31
C VAL A 114 -11.60 -7.13 -18.01
N VAL A 115 -10.74 -7.35 -17.01
CA VAL A 115 -10.28 -8.69 -16.62
C VAL A 115 -11.43 -9.55 -16.07
N GLN A 116 -12.31 -8.97 -15.25
CA GLN A 116 -13.52 -9.65 -14.76
C GLN A 116 -14.49 -10.10 -15.87
N ARG A 117 -14.31 -9.60 -17.10
CA ARG A 117 -15.09 -10.00 -18.28
C ARG A 117 -14.36 -10.98 -19.19
N GLY A 118 -13.23 -11.53 -18.74
CA GLY A 118 -12.43 -12.47 -19.51
C GLY A 118 -11.49 -11.80 -20.51
N GLY A 119 -11.15 -10.52 -20.32
CA GLY A 119 -10.17 -9.86 -21.19
C GLY A 119 -8.74 -10.40 -21.03
N SER A 120 -8.42 -10.98 -19.88
CA SER A 120 -7.13 -11.63 -19.61
C SER A 120 -7.33 -12.84 -18.71
N ASP A 121 -6.34 -13.72 -18.72
CA ASP A 121 -6.20 -14.75 -17.70
C ASP A 121 -5.77 -14.11 -16.36
N ILE A 122 -6.43 -14.50 -15.26
CA ILE A 122 -6.23 -13.87 -13.96
C ILE A 122 -4.80 -14.11 -13.44
N LEU A 123 -4.23 -15.30 -13.67
CA LEU A 123 -2.87 -15.62 -13.20
C LEU A 123 -1.84 -14.78 -13.95
N LYS A 124 -2.01 -14.57 -15.27
CA LYS A 124 -1.17 -13.62 -16.03
C LYS A 124 -1.24 -12.20 -15.48
N GLU A 125 -2.40 -11.75 -15.01
CA GLU A 125 -2.55 -10.42 -14.41
C GLU A 125 -1.90 -10.34 -13.03
N ILE A 126 -1.95 -11.41 -12.23
CA ILE A 126 -1.20 -11.52 -10.97
C ILE A 126 0.31 -11.44 -11.24
N ASP A 127 0.82 -12.14 -12.25
CA ASP A 127 2.24 -12.04 -12.66
C ASP A 127 2.61 -10.64 -13.14
N LEU A 128 1.71 -9.97 -13.88
CA LEU A 128 1.89 -8.60 -14.30
C LEU A 128 2.02 -7.65 -13.10
N THR A 129 1.25 -7.85 -12.02
CA THR A 129 1.40 -7.04 -10.80
C THR A 129 2.79 -7.16 -10.19
N SER A 130 3.43 -8.33 -10.30
CA SER A 130 4.81 -8.52 -9.83
C SER A 130 5.78 -7.58 -10.55
N GLN A 131 5.60 -7.37 -11.86
CA GLN A 131 6.42 -6.46 -12.66
C GLN A 131 6.18 -4.99 -12.28
N PHE A 132 4.93 -4.59 -12.10
CA PHE A 132 4.61 -3.23 -11.64
C PHE A 132 5.20 -2.94 -10.25
N LEU A 133 5.15 -3.92 -9.33
CA LEU A 133 5.72 -3.81 -8.00
C LEU A 133 7.24 -3.93 -7.97
N MET A 134 7.90 -4.37 -9.05
CA MET A 134 9.35 -4.20 -9.20
C MET A 134 9.71 -2.75 -9.57
N ALA A 135 8.85 -2.07 -10.35
CA ALA A 135 9.08 -0.68 -10.75
C ALA A 135 8.72 0.33 -9.63
N ASP A 136 7.64 0.08 -8.89
CA ASP A 136 7.26 0.86 -7.70
C ASP A 136 6.66 -0.09 -6.65
N ALA A 137 7.51 -0.57 -5.75
CA ALA A 137 7.16 -1.51 -4.68
C ALA A 137 6.10 -0.95 -3.70
N ARG A 138 5.90 0.37 -3.69
CA ARG A 138 4.94 1.08 -2.81
C ARG A 138 3.71 1.56 -3.58
N ASN A 139 3.49 1.11 -4.82
CA ASN A 139 2.29 1.43 -5.57
C ASN A 139 1.06 0.71 -4.99
N PHE A 140 0.36 1.39 -4.07
CA PHE A 140 -0.81 0.82 -3.40
C PHE A 140 -1.93 0.45 -4.39
N HIS A 141 -2.09 1.14 -5.52
CA HIS A 141 -3.09 0.76 -6.52
C HIS A 141 -2.78 -0.60 -7.14
N CYS A 142 -1.50 -0.89 -7.38
CA CYS A 142 -1.08 -2.19 -7.89
C CYS A 142 -1.25 -3.28 -6.82
N TRP A 143 -0.95 -2.98 -5.56
CA TRP A 143 -1.26 -3.89 -4.44
C TRP A 143 -2.76 -4.18 -4.32
N ASP A 144 -3.61 -3.16 -4.41
CA ASP A 144 -5.07 -3.31 -4.35
C ASP A 144 -5.60 -4.13 -5.53
N TYR A 145 -5.05 -3.88 -6.72
CA TYR A 145 -5.35 -4.66 -7.92
C TYR A 145 -4.94 -6.13 -7.74
N ARG A 146 -3.72 -6.40 -7.25
CA ARG A 146 -3.26 -7.76 -6.95
C ARG A 146 -4.20 -8.47 -5.98
N ARG A 147 -4.58 -7.83 -4.86
CA ARG A 147 -5.52 -8.43 -3.88
C ARG A 147 -6.86 -8.76 -4.52
N SER A 148 -7.39 -7.87 -5.35
CA SER A 148 -8.64 -8.10 -6.08
C SER A 148 -8.54 -9.28 -7.04
N LEU A 149 -7.39 -9.46 -7.72
CA LEU A 149 -7.17 -10.60 -8.61
C LEU A 149 -7.01 -11.91 -7.84
N VAL A 150 -6.28 -11.89 -6.72
CA VAL A 150 -6.12 -13.04 -5.83
C VAL A 150 -7.48 -13.50 -5.33
N ASP A 151 -8.32 -12.58 -4.85
CA ASP A 151 -9.69 -12.87 -4.39
C ASP A 151 -10.59 -13.45 -5.51
N LEU A 152 -10.25 -13.24 -6.80
CA LEU A 152 -10.93 -13.80 -7.97
C LEU A 152 -10.29 -15.09 -8.51
N SER A 153 -9.20 -15.55 -7.89
CA SER A 153 -8.38 -16.68 -8.34
C SER A 153 -8.40 -17.83 -7.32
N ASN A 154 -7.70 -18.91 -7.64
CA ASN A 154 -7.46 -20.02 -6.71
C ASN A 154 -6.10 -19.93 -5.99
N VAL A 155 -5.41 -18.78 -6.07
CA VAL A 155 -4.13 -18.59 -5.39
C VAL A 155 -4.35 -18.65 -3.89
N SER A 156 -3.58 -19.52 -3.22
CA SER A 156 -3.72 -19.72 -1.78
C SER A 156 -3.12 -18.56 -0.98
N PRO A 157 -3.62 -18.30 0.25
CA PRO A 157 -2.99 -17.33 1.14
C PRO A 157 -1.51 -17.62 1.41
N SER A 158 -1.11 -18.90 1.44
CA SER A 158 0.28 -19.32 1.64
C SER A 158 1.20 -18.88 0.49
N GLU A 159 0.74 -18.94 -0.75
CA GLU A 159 1.49 -18.42 -1.91
C GLU A 159 1.67 -16.90 -1.81
N GLU A 160 0.65 -16.18 -1.36
CA GLU A 160 0.75 -14.72 -1.16
C GLU A 160 1.60 -14.34 0.05
N LEU A 161 1.64 -15.18 1.09
CA LEU A 161 2.62 -15.03 2.18
C LEU A 161 4.04 -15.21 1.67
N GLU A 162 4.31 -16.17 0.78
CA GLU A 162 5.64 -16.30 0.18
C GLU A 162 5.97 -15.11 -0.73
N PHE A 163 4.99 -14.60 -1.47
CA PHE A 163 5.15 -13.37 -2.26
C PHE A 163 5.52 -12.17 -1.38
N THR A 164 4.80 -11.94 -0.27
CA THR A 164 5.13 -10.85 0.66
C THR A 164 6.50 -11.04 1.29
N ARG A 165 6.88 -12.27 1.63
CA ARG A 165 8.22 -12.58 2.15
C ARG A 165 9.31 -12.20 1.15
N LYS A 166 9.16 -12.59 -0.11
CA LYS A 166 10.07 -12.19 -1.18
C LYS A 166 10.18 -10.67 -1.28
N LYS A 167 9.04 -9.95 -1.24
CA LYS A 167 9.03 -8.48 -1.32
C LYS A 167 9.67 -7.79 -0.11
N ILE A 168 9.59 -8.39 1.08
CA ILE A 168 10.29 -7.93 2.29
C ILE A 168 11.79 -8.19 2.18
N ASN A 169 12.20 -9.35 1.68
CA ASN A 169 13.62 -9.67 1.50
C ASN A 169 14.27 -8.79 0.41
N ASP A 170 13.52 -8.44 -0.64
CA ASP A 170 13.98 -7.50 -1.68
C ASP A 170 14.12 -6.07 -1.14
N ASP A 171 13.24 -5.66 -0.21
CA ASP A 171 13.20 -4.34 0.43
C ASP A 171 12.47 -4.42 1.78
N PHE A 172 13.22 -4.48 2.88
CA PHE A 172 12.64 -4.59 4.23
C PHE A 172 11.87 -3.32 4.63
N SER A 173 12.12 -2.18 3.97
CA SER A 173 11.39 -0.92 4.16
C SER A 173 10.04 -0.91 3.40
N ASN A 174 9.69 -2.01 2.72
CA ASN A 174 8.44 -2.13 1.97
C ASN A 174 7.24 -2.32 2.90
N TYR A 175 6.76 -1.22 3.48
CA TYR A 175 5.58 -1.20 4.33
C TYR A 175 4.33 -1.81 3.68
N SER A 176 4.20 -1.72 2.35
CA SER A 176 3.06 -2.31 1.64
C SER A 176 3.07 -3.84 1.70
N ALA A 177 4.24 -4.46 1.65
CA ALA A 177 4.39 -5.91 1.81
C ALA A 177 4.07 -6.35 3.24
N TRP A 178 4.59 -5.64 4.26
CA TRP A 178 4.25 -5.89 5.68
C TRP A 178 2.75 -5.74 5.94
N HIS A 179 2.14 -4.68 5.42
CA HIS A 179 0.70 -4.47 5.55
C HIS A 179 -0.08 -5.62 4.93
N TYR A 180 0.24 -6.00 3.68
CA TYR A 180 -0.47 -7.10 3.04
C TYR A 180 -0.29 -8.42 3.79
N ARG A 181 0.93 -8.70 4.28
CA ARG A 181 1.21 -9.86 5.13
C ARG A 181 0.32 -9.90 6.38
N SER A 182 0.17 -8.78 7.08
CA SER A 182 -0.73 -8.70 8.26
C SER A 182 -2.19 -9.01 7.92
N THR A 183 -2.68 -8.56 6.76
CA THR A 183 -4.04 -8.85 6.31
C THR A 183 -4.23 -10.32 5.93
N LEU A 184 -3.23 -10.97 5.33
CA LEU A 184 -3.27 -12.39 4.97
C LEU A 184 -3.29 -13.26 6.23
N LEU A 185 -2.40 -12.98 7.19
CA LEU A 185 -2.35 -13.68 8.47
C LEU A 185 -3.66 -13.57 9.25
N THR A 186 -4.27 -12.37 9.27
CA THR A 186 -5.58 -12.16 9.89
C THR A 186 -6.67 -13.02 9.25
N LYS A 187 -6.61 -13.27 7.93
CA LYS A 187 -7.58 -14.12 7.23
C LYS A 187 -7.41 -15.61 7.54
N ILE A 188 -6.17 -16.10 7.67
CA ILE A 188 -5.90 -17.54 7.89
C ILE A 188 -5.88 -17.96 9.36
N GLY A 189 -5.77 -17.01 10.28
CA GLY A 189 -5.61 -17.28 11.70
C GLY A 189 -4.14 -17.29 12.11
N ILE A 190 -3.90 -16.91 13.37
CA ILE A 190 -2.56 -16.70 13.92
C ILE A 190 -2.48 -17.50 15.21
N ASP A 191 -1.73 -18.60 15.17
CA ASP A 191 -1.36 -19.36 16.36
C ASP A 191 0.05 -18.99 16.84
N GLN A 192 0.50 -19.58 17.94
CA GLN A 192 1.80 -19.29 18.52
C GLN A 192 2.96 -19.66 17.60
N GLU A 193 2.83 -20.73 16.81
CA GLU A 193 3.87 -21.17 15.87
C GLU A 193 4.04 -20.15 14.72
N VAL A 194 2.93 -19.61 14.22
CA VAL A 194 2.91 -18.51 13.26
C VAL A 194 3.54 -17.26 13.87
N LEU A 195 3.17 -16.88 15.11
CA LEU A 195 3.75 -15.71 15.78
C LEU A 195 5.27 -15.84 15.93
N ASP A 196 5.76 -16.99 16.37
CA ASP A 196 7.19 -17.21 16.58
C ASP A 196 7.97 -17.06 15.27
N ARG A 197 7.43 -17.56 14.15
CA ARG A 197 8.04 -17.35 12.81
C ARG A 197 8.01 -15.89 12.39
N GLU A 198 6.90 -15.19 12.61
CA GLU A 198 6.76 -13.79 12.20
C GLU A 198 7.63 -12.86 13.05
N PHE A 199 7.77 -13.11 14.35
CA PHE A 199 8.70 -12.39 15.20
C PHE A 199 10.16 -12.63 14.79
N ALA A 200 10.52 -13.85 14.40
CA ALA A 200 11.86 -14.14 13.89
C ALA A 200 12.15 -13.35 12.59
N LEU A 201 11.20 -13.33 11.65
CA LEU A 201 11.32 -12.56 10.41
C LEU A 201 11.58 -11.06 10.66
N VAL A 202 10.92 -10.50 11.67
CA VAL A 202 11.03 -9.08 12.00
C VAL A 202 12.30 -8.77 12.79
N ALA A 203 12.76 -9.70 13.64
CA ALA A 203 14.01 -9.57 14.37
C ALA A 203 15.21 -9.44 13.40
N ASP A 204 15.25 -10.21 12.32
CA ASP A 204 16.29 -10.10 11.28
C ASP A 204 16.38 -8.68 10.70
N CYS A 205 15.24 -8.00 10.57
CA CYS A 205 15.19 -6.63 10.05
C CYS A 205 15.79 -5.62 11.03
N PHE A 206 15.55 -5.80 12.33
CA PHE A 206 16.05 -4.87 13.37
C PHE A 206 17.56 -4.81 13.45
N PHE A 207 18.24 -5.96 13.31
CA PHE A 207 19.70 -6.02 13.31
C PHE A 207 20.33 -5.59 11.99
N THR A 208 19.53 -5.50 10.92
CA THR A 208 19.99 -5.02 9.61
C THR A 208 19.87 -3.50 9.49
N GLU A 209 18.72 -2.94 9.87
CA GLU A 209 18.44 -1.50 9.81
C GLU A 209 17.48 -1.10 10.95
N PRO A 210 18.01 -0.79 12.14
CA PRO A 210 17.20 -0.51 13.34
C PRO A 210 16.38 0.78 13.22
N ASP A 211 16.69 1.67 12.28
CA ASP A 211 15.94 2.91 12.07
C ASP A 211 14.73 2.76 11.12
N ASP A 212 14.62 1.64 10.39
CA ASP A 212 13.45 1.40 9.51
C ASP A 212 12.19 1.12 10.34
N GLN A 213 11.22 2.03 10.21
CA GLN A 213 9.97 1.96 10.97
C GLN A 213 9.05 0.80 10.56
N SER A 214 9.22 0.19 9.38
CA SER A 214 8.23 -0.74 8.83
C SER A 214 8.18 -2.03 9.64
N ALA A 215 9.35 -2.60 9.92
CA ALA A 215 9.51 -3.76 10.79
C ALA A 215 8.96 -3.49 12.20
N TRP A 216 9.23 -2.32 12.79
CA TRP A 216 8.76 -1.95 14.13
C TRP A 216 7.24 -1.81 14.23
N LEU A 217 6.62 -1.24 13.19
CA LEU A 217 5.16 -1.11 13.13
C LEU A 217 4.49 -2.48 12.98
N TYR A 218 5.10 -3.39 12.22
CA TYR A 218 4.61 -4.76 12.09
C TYR A 218 4.82 -5.57 13.38
N HIS A 219 5.98 -5.45 14.04
CA HIS A 219 6.23 -6.04 15.37
C HIS A 219 5.19 -5.62 16.39
N ARG A 220 4.89 -4.32 16.44
CA ARG A 220 3.85 -3.78 17.32
C ARG A 220 2.48 -4.39 17.02
N TRP A 221 2.17 -4.68 15.76
CA TRP A 221 0.95 -5.37 15.37
C TRP A 221 0.95 -6.84 15.79
N LEU A 222 2.09 -7.55 15.70
CA LEU A 222 2.24 -8.92 16.20
C LEU A 222 2.00 -8.99 17.72
N CYS A 223 2.50 -8.02 18.50
CA CYS A 223 2.31 -7.98 19.95
C CYS A 223 0.83 -7.88 20.37
N VAL A 224 -0.07 -7.40 19.51
CA VAL A 224 -1.52 -7.35 19.84
C VAL A 224 -2.28 -8.59 19.37
N GLN A 225 -1.60 -9.57 18.76
CA GLN A 225 -2.18 -10.87 18.39
C GLN A 225 -2.12 -11.90 19.53
N HIS A 226 -2.00 -11.44 20.77
CA HIS A 226 -1.97 -12.26 21.98
C HIS A 226 -0.86 -13.34 22.02
N PRO A 227 0.41 -13.00 21.75
CA PRO A 227 1.51 -13.93 22.01
C PRO A 227 1.56 -14.33 23.49
N ASP A 228 2.04 -15.54 23.75
CA ASP A 228 2.26 -15.99 25.12
C ASP A 228 3.40 -15.22 25.83
N ILE A 229 3.50 -15.42 27.15
CA ILE A 229 4.50 -14.76 27.98
C ILE A 229 5.93 -15.10 27.51
N ALA A 230 6.20 -16.36 27.16
CA ALA A 230 7.53 -16.81 26.78
C ALA A 230 8.00 -16.13 25.48
N CYS A 231 7.09 -15.96 24.52
CA CYS A 231 7.33 -15.24 23.28
C CYS A 231 7.66 -13.77 23.55
N LEU A 232 6.87 -13.08 24.39
CA LEU A 232 7.12 -11.68 24.77
C LEU A 232 8.44 -11.50 25.53
N GLU A 233 8.82 -12.45 26.38
CA GLU A 233 10.12 -12.46 27.08
C GLU A 233 11.28 -12.61 26.09
N LYS A 234 11.15 -13.51 25.11
CA LYS A 234 12.12 -13.63 24.02
C LYS A 234 12.27 -12.33 23.25
N GLN A 235 11.16 -11.66 22.93
CA GLN A 235 11.20 -10.35 22.27
C GLN A 235 11.91 -9.30 23.12
N LEU A 236 11.70 -9.31 24.45
CA LEU A 236 12.39 -8.38 25.35
C LEU A 236 13.90 -8.64 25.37
N SER A 237 14.34 -9.90 25.37
CA SER A 237 15.76 -10.28 25.24
C SER A 237 16.38 -9.73 23.96
N ILE A 238 15.67 -9.87 22.82
CA ILE A 238 16.13 -9.33 21.53
C ILE A 238 16.28 -7.80 21.60
N MET A 239 15.37 -7.10 22.29
CA MET A 239 15.51 -5.65 22.49
C MET A 239 16.72 -5.31 23.35
N ASP A 240 17.02 -6.10 24.37
CA ASP A 240 18.18 -5.91 25.22
C ASP A 240 19.49 -6.10 24.42
N GLU A 241 19.58 -7.17 23.64
CA GLU A 241 20.71 -7.41 22.73
C GLU A 241 20.89 -6.30 21.70
N LEU A 242 19.80 -5.80 21.11
CA LEU A 242 19.86 -4.69 20.17
C LEU A 242 20.30 -3.38 20.85
N LEU A 243 19.85 -3.12 22.08
CA LEU A 243 20.23 -1.92 22.83
C LEU A 243 21.68 -1.97 23.34
N ASP A 244 22.26 -3.16 23.51
CA ASP A 244 23.69 -3.31 23.79
C ASP A 244 24.54 -2.85 22.59
N LEU A 245 24.07 -3.10 21.37
CA LEU A 245 24.74 -2.69 20.12
C LEU A 245 24.41 -1.24 19.74
N GLU A 246 23.14 -0.86 19.84
CA GLU A 246 22.59 0.42 19.42
C GLU A 246 21.83 1.10 20.58
N PRO A 247 22.54 1.63 21.59
CA PRO A 247 21.91 2.13 22.82
C PRO A 247 20.87 3.20 22.58
N ASN A 248 21.02 3.99 21.52
CA ASN A 248 20.16 5.12 21.20
C ASN A 248 19.03 4.78 20.21
N CYS A 249 18.83 3.49 19.88
CA CYS A 249 17.70 3.07 19.06
C CYS A 249 16.37 3.36 19.79
N LYS A 250 15.73 4.46 19.41
CA LYS A 250 14.46 4.89 20.01
C LYS A 250 13.34 3.86 19.84
N TRP A 251 13.38 3.08 18.76
CA TRP A 251 12.38 2.06 18.48
C TRP A 251 12.52 0.89 19.42
N ALA A 252 13.74 0.38 19.63
CA ALA A 252 14.03 -0.66 20.60
C ALA A 252 13.63 -0.22 22.03
N LEU A 253 14.03 1.00 22.44
CA LEU A 253 13.63 1.58 23.73
C LEU A 253 12.10 1.63 23.92
N LEU A 254 11.37 2.16 22.92
CA LEU A 254 9.92 2.24 22.95
C LEU A 254 9.27 0.85 22.99
N THR A 255 9.81 -0.11 22.24
CA THR A 255 9.33 -1.49 22.21
C THR A 255 9.57 -2.20 23.54
N SER A 256 10.75 -2.05 24.16
CA SER A 256 11.03 -2.61 25.49
C SER A 256 10.00 -2.19 26.54
N VAL A 257 9.66 -0.89 26.59
CA VAL A 257 8.65 -0.40 27.55
C VAL A 257 7.28 -1.00 27.30
N ARG A 258 6.89 -1.17 26.02
CA ARG A 258 5.62 -1.80 25.66
C ARG A 258 5.59 -3.27 26.07
N LEU A 259 6.65 -4.02 25.78
CA LEU A 259 6.78 -5.42 26.16
C LEU A 259 6.75 -5.59 27.68
N LEU A 260 7.52 -4.79 28.42
CA LEU A 260 7.52 -4.78 29.89
C LEU A 260 6.12 -4.51 30.46
N SER A 261 5.43 -3.51 29.91
CA SER A 261 4.08 -3.18 30.35
C SER A 261 3.09 -4.31 30.09
N GLU A 262 3.22 -5.00 28.96
CA GLU A 262 2.34 -6.11 28.60
C GLU A 262 2.63 -7.35 29.44
N LEU A 263 3.90 -7.68 29.68
CA LEU A 263 4.32 -8.77 30.57
C LEU A 263 3.77 -8.59 31.99
N CYS A 264 3.86 -7.38 32.55
CA CYS A 264 3.28 -7.09 33.87
C CYS A 264 1.73 -7.14 33.87
N ARG A 265 1.10 -6.88 32.72
CA ARG A 265 -0.36 -6.99 32.56
C ARG A 265 -0.81 -8.45 32.59
N LEU A 266 -0.07 -9.32 31.92
CA LEU A 266 -0.34 -10.75 31.79
C LEU A 266 0.03 -11.52 33.07
N ASP A 267 1.14 -11.18 33.70
CA ASP A 267 1.61 -11.75 34.96
C ASP A 267 1.65 -10.67 36.05
N ARG A 268 0.57 -10.60 36.84
CA ARG A 268 0.44 -9.63 37.94
C ARG A 268 1.38 -9.90 39.12
N THR A 269 2.04 -11.06 39.15
CA THR A 269 3.02 -11.38 40.20
C THR A 269 4.41 -10.85 39.86
N ARG A 270 4.63 -10.48 38.58
CA ARG A 270 5.88 -9.90 38.10
C ARG A 270 6.16 -8.56 38.77
N SER A 271 7.39 -8.39 39.24
CA SER A 271 7.88 -7.10 39.71
C SER A 271 7.95 -6.09 38.56
N VAL A 272 7.37 -4.91 38.75
CA VAL A 272 7.42 -3.82 37.77
C VAL A 272 8.82 -3.19 37.80
N PRO A 273 9.58 -3.20 36.69
CA PRO A 273 10.92 -2.60 36.64
C PRO A 273 10.84 -1.08 36.48
N LYS A 274 10.31 -0.39 37.49
CA LYS A 274 10.01 1.05 37.48
C LYS A 274 11.19 1.90 37.03
N ARG A 275 12.38 1.66 37.61
CA ARG A 275 13.60 2.37 37.26
C ARG A 275 13.92 2.29 35.76
N ARG A 276 13.91 1.07 35.19
CA ARG A 276 14.16 0.86 33.76
C ARG A 276 13.14 1.59 32.88
N ILE A 277 11.86 1.53 33.26
CA ILE A 277 10.79 2.24 32.52
C ILE A 277 11.00 3.76 32.59
N GLY A 278 11.28 4.30 33.77
CA GLY A 278 11.55 5.73 33.98
C GLY A 278 12.77 6.22 33.20
N ASP A 279 13.88 5.48 33.26
CA ASP A 279 15.10 5.80 32.52
C ASP A 279 14.85 5.87 31.00
N ILE A 280 14.07 4.94 30.45
CA ILE A 280 13.70 4.95 29.03
C ILE A 280 12.85 6.19 28.69
N PHE A 281 11.85 6.52 29.51
CA PHE A 281 11.00 7.70 29.28
C PHE A 281 11.73 9.03 29.44
N ASN A 282 12.82 9.07 30.21
CA ASN A 282 13.71 10.24 30.25
C ASN A 282 14.54 10.39 28.96
N ARG A 283 14.91 9.26 28.33
CA ARG A 283 15.76 9.25 27.11
C ARG A 283 14.97 9.53 25.83
N LEU A 284 13.77 8.95 25.67
CA LEU A 284 12.99 9.03 24.43
C LEU A 284 12.73 10.47 23.93
N PRO A 285 12.35 11.46 24.78
CA PRO A 285 12.16 12.85 24.34
C PRO A 285 13.43 13.55 23.87
N VAL A 286 14.61 13.10 24.35
CA VAL A 286 15.91 13.63 23.91
C VAL A 286 16.25 13.08 22.53
N LEU A 287 16.00 11.78 22.31
CA LEU A 287 16.28 11.09 21.04
C LEU A 287 15.26 11.40 19.94
N ASP A 288 14.01 11.71 20.28
CA ASP A 288 12.97 12.05 19.31
C ASP A 288 12.10 13.23 19.80
N PRO A 289 12.64 14.47 19.74
CA PRO A 289 11.99 15.66 20.32
C PRO A 289 10.61 15.96 19.74
N GLN A 290 10.36 15.57 18.49
CA GLN A 290 9.08 15.81 17.80
C GLN A 290 7.93 14.99 18.43
N ARG A 291 8.23 13.88 19.11
CA ARG A 291 7.23 13.01 19.77
C ARG A 291 7.25 13.12 21.30
N LYS A 292 7.89 14.15 21.88
CA LYS A 292 7.97 14.34 23.35
C LYS A 292 6.61 14.24 24.06
N THR A 293 5.55 14.84 23.50
CA THR A 293 4.21 14.81 24.07
C THR A 293 3.62 13.41 24.02
N TYR A 294 3.81 12.70 22.90
CA TYR A 294 3.38 11.31 22.78
C TYR A 294 4.05 10.39 23.81
N TYR A 295 5.33 10.58 24.11
CA TYR A 295 6.02 9.78 25.14
C TYR A 295 5.49 10.09 26.54
N ARG A 296 5.19 11.35 26.85
CA ARG A 296 4.55 11.74 28.12
C ARG A 296 3.19 11.06 28.27
N ASP A 297 2.32 11.17 27.27
CA ASP A 297 0.98 10.56 27.30
C ASP A 297 1.04 9.01 27.37
N LEU A 298 2.09 8.41 26.79
CA LEU A 298 2.32 6.97 26.92
C LEU A 298 2.79 6.60 28.33
N CYS A 299 3.70 7.38 28.93
CA CYS A 299 4.16 7.17 30.29
C CYS A 299 3.01 7.26 31.30
N ASP A 300 2.16 8.29 31.17
CA ASP A 300 1.00 8.47 32.05
C ASP A 300 0.06 7.26 31.99
N ARG A 301 -0.22 6.75 30.78
CA ARG A 301 -1.03 5.54 30.59
C ARG A 301 -0.41 4.30 31.26
N ILE A 302 0.89 4.10 31.12
CA ILE A 302 1.59 2.99 31.75
C ILE A 302 1.62 3.14 33.28
N CYS A 303 1.78 4.36 33.79
CA CYS A 303 1.74 4.64 35.22
C CYS A 303 0.35 4.40 35.82
N VAL A 304 -0.73 4.69 35.09
CA VAL A 304 -2.09 4.32 35.51
C VAL A 304 -2.24 2.80 35.61
N GLN A 305 -1.62 2.05 34.70
CA GLN A 305 -1.70 0.59 34.67
C GLN A 305 -0.83 -0.10 35.74
N LEU A 306 0.40 0.38 35.95
CA LEU A 306 1.44 -0.30 36.74
C LEU A 306 1.81 0.45 38.04
N GLY A 307 1.20 1.61 38.30
CA GLY A 307 1.62 2.55 39.33
C GLY A 307 2.77 3.47 38.86
N PRO A 308 3.15 4.47 39.67
CA PRO A 308 4.15 5.48 39.28
C PRO A 308 5.49 4.83 38.91
N CYS A 309 6.02 5.19 37.74
CA CYS A 309 7.26 4.67 37.16
C CYS A 309 8.36 5.73 36.96
N ILE A 310 8.06 7.01 37.17
CA ILE A 310 9.03 8.11 37.21
C ILE A 310 8.99 8.67 38.65
N GLU A 311 10.16 8.91 39.24
CA GLU A 311 10.32 9.65 40.51
C GLU A 311 10.15 11.15 40.30
#